data_AF-A0A5T1DTE6-F1
#
_entry.id   AF-A0A5T1DTE6-F1
#
_cell.length_a   1.000
_cell.length_b   1.000
_cell.length_c   1.000
_cell.angle_alpha   90.00
_cell.angle_beta   90.00
_cell.angle_gamma   90.00
#
_symmetry.space_group_name_H-M   'P 1'
#
loop_
_entity.id
_entity.type
_entity.pdbx_description
1 polymer ?
#
loop_
_entity_poly.entity_id
_entity_poly.type
_entity_poly.pdbx_seq_one_letter_code
_entity_poly.pdbx_strand_id
1 'polypeptide(L)'
;MSSNAFADDVLTGDTKLACEAILCLSSGTRPAECGPSLARYFAIHFKKPWKTIDARKAFLNLCPIQNDTNVEDLVLKNLVDDVLPSSDPRQCTPNYLNTQVETKRSYSTFGIMSYRINPNMPNFCHALINHAYTDYKTPKYKCTGEFYNSLEWKLSAKLQLITQQAYESLSDDQRYMISRTCGDRNCYDYYQKIPFTKECWTY
;
A
#
# COMPACT_ATOMS: atom_id res chain seq x y z
N MET A 1 -14.18 -30.09 33.78
CA MET A 1 -12.71 -30.04 33.68
C MET A 1 -12.38 -29.91 32.20
N SER A 2 -12.25 -28.68 31.69
CA SER A 2 -11.86 -28.44 30.31
C SER A 2 -10.36 -28.11 30.31
N SER A 3 -9.57 -29.07 29.87
CA SER A 3 -8.13 -28.93 29.71
C SER A 3 -7.84 -28.01 28.52
N ASN A 4 -7.46 -26.76 28.80
CA ASN A 4 -6.70 -25.94 27.85
C ASN A 4 -5.31 -26.58 27.68
N ALA A 5 -5.19 -27.51 26.73
CA ALA A 5 -3.91 -28.10 26.33
C ALA A 5 -3.27 -27.25 25.22
N PHE A 6 -2.83 -26.05 25.58
CA PHE A 6 -1.84 -25.27 24.80
C PHE A 6 -0.62 -24.93 25.66
N ALA A 7 -0.24 -25.86 26.54
CA ALA A 7 0.92 -25.72 27.40
C ALA A 7 2.04 -26.67 26.93
N ASP A 8 3.12 -26.07 26.41
CA ASP A 8 4.48 -26.60 26.44
C ASP A 8 4.82 -27.93 25.75
N ASP A 9 4.09 -28.33 24.71
CA ASP A 9 4.71 -29.23 23.73
C ASP A 9 5.68 -28.37 22.91
N VAL A 10 6.97 -28.43 23.25
CA VAL A 10 8.01 -27.52 22.74
C VAL A 10 8.04 -27.60 21.22
N LEU A 11 7.33 -26.70 20.55
CA LEU A 11 7.45 -26.53 19.11
C LEU A 11 8.91 -26.17 18.84
N THR A 12 9.56 -26.94 17.97
CA THR A 12 10.96 -26.74 17.59
C THR A 12 11.08 -26.46 16.09
N GLY A 13 12.20 -25.86 15.68
CA GLY A 13 12.53 -25.64 14.28
C GLY A 13 11.47 -24.85 13.51
N ASP A 14 11.21 -25.26 12.27
CA ASP A 14 10.29 -24.57 11.35
C ASP A 14 8.83 -24.61 11.82
N THR A 15 8.42 -25.61 12.61
CA THR A 15 7.06 -25.67 13.19
C THR A 15 6.82 -24.52 14.16
N LYS A 16 7.79 -24.22 15.04
CA LYS A 16 7.73 -23.07 15.95
C LYS A 16 7.63 -21.77 15.16
N LEU A 17 8.53 -21.59 14.19
CA LEU A 17 8.58 -20.38 13.36
C LEU A 17 7.31 -20.20 12.54
N ALA A 18 6.65 -21.28 12.11
CA ALA A 18 5.39 -21.21 11.39
C ALA A 18 4.27 -20.65 12.28
N CYS A 19 4.10 -21.17 13.50
CA CYS A 19 3.10 -20.67 14.44
C CYS A 19 3.35 -19.21 14.84
N GLU A 20 4.61 -18.87 15.14
CA GLU A 20 5.00 -17.48 15.43
C GLU A 20 4.76 -16.57 14.23
N ALA A 21 5.06 -17.03 13.01
CA ALA A 21 4.82 -16.26 11.80
C ALA A 21 3.32 -15.97 11.60
N ILE A 22 2.42 -16.93 11.88
CA ILE A 22 0.97 -16.68 11.83
C ILE A 22 0.60 -15.54 12.79
N LEU A 23 1.02 -15.60 14.04
CA LEU A 23 0.74 -14.54 15.03
C LEU A 23 1.32 -13.18 14.59
N CYS A 24 2.58 -13.17 14.16
CA CYS A 24 3.29 -11.97 13.75
C CYS A 24 2.77 -11.36 12.44
N LEU A 25 2.26 -12.17 11.52
CA LEU A 25 1.60 -11.71 10.29
C LEU A 25 0.14 -11.34 10.52
N SER A 26 -0.44 -11.73 11.64
CA SER A 26 -1.79 -11.33 12.04
C SER A 26 -1.80 -10.01 12.80
N SER A 27 -0.67 -9.60 13.36
CA SER A 27 -0.54 -8.31 14.06
C SER A 27 0.01 -7.19 13.18
N GLY A 28 -0.62 -6.01 13.28
CA GLY A 28 -0.17 -4.73 12.80
C GLY A 28 1.01 -4.17 13.59
N THR A 29 1.31 -4.75 14.75
CA THR A 29 2.54 -4.48 15.52
C THR A 29 3.56 -5.59 15.29
N ARG A 30 4.83 -5.23 15.20
CA ARG A 30 5.94 -6.18 15.00
C ARG A 30 7.01 -5.96 16.03
N PRO A 31 6.89 -6.61 17.20
CA PRO A 31 7.93 -6.55 18.20
C PRO A 31 9.15 -7.38 17.73
N ALA A 32 10.30 -7.23 18.38
CA ALA A 32 11.56 -7.79 17.90
C ALA A 32 11.56 -9.33 17.86
N GLU A 33 10.74 -9.96 18.70
CA GLU A 33 10.51 -11.39 18.80
C GLU A 33 9.96 -11.99 17.50
N CYS A 34 9.26 -11.19 16.69
CA CYS A 34 8.77 -11.62 15.37
C CYS A 34 9.88 -11.75 14.32
N GLY A 35 11.08 -11.22 14.58
CA GLY A 35 12.17 -11.14 13.62
C GLY A 35 12.52 -12.48 12.96
N PRO A 36 12.83 -13.54 13.73
CA PRO A 36 13.21 -14.85 13.17
C PRO A 36 12.11 -15.48 12.31
N SER A 37 10.88 -15.46 12.79
CA SER A 37 9.73 -16.12 12.17
C SER A 37 9.32 -15.41 10.87
N LEU A 38 9.31 -14.07 10.89
CA LEU A 38 9.08 -13.26 9.69
C LEU A 38 10.23 -13.36 8.70
N ALA A 39 11.49 -13.42 9.15
CA ALA A 39 12.64 -13.60 8.27
C ALA A 39 12.54 -14.94 7.52
N ARG A 40 12.21 -16.03 8.24
CA ARG A 40 11.98 -17.35 7.64
C ARG A 40 10.85 -17.32 6.62
N TYR A 41 9.72 -16.70 6.96
CA TYR A 41 8.55 -16.59 6.09
C TYR A 41 8.84 -15.78 4.81
N PHE A 42 9.46 -14.60 4.93
CA PHE A 42 9.74 -13.75 3.77
C PHE A 42 10.94 -14.23 2.93
N ALA A 43 11.81 -15.08 3.49
CA ALA A 43 12.83 -15.80 2.71
C ALA A 43 12.23 -16.82 1.74
N ILE A 44 10.99 -17.27 1.96
CA ILE A 44 10.26 -18.12 1.01
C ILE A 44 9.81 -17.23 -0.15
N HIS A 45 10.59 -17.28 -1.23
CA HIS A 45 10.34 -16.54 -2.46
C HIS A 45 10.80 -17.33 -3.68
N PHE A 46 9.91 -17.49 -4.65
CA PHE A 46 10.18 -18.12 -5.94
C PHE A 46 9.94 -17.13 -7.08
N LYS A 47 10.55 -17.40 -8.24
CA LYS A 47 10.34 -16.61 -9.47
C LYS A 47 8.86 -16.52 -9.90
N LYS A 48 8.07 -17.53 -9.56
CA LYS A 48 6.65 -17.65 -9.93
C LYS A 48 5.79 -17.32 -8.70
N PRO A 49 4.94 -16.27 -8.73
CA PRO A 49 4.17 -15.84 -7.55
C PRO A 49 3.31 -16.94 -6.93
N TRP A 50 2.63 -17.75 -7.75
CA TRP A 50 1.82 -18.86 -7.25
C TRP A 50 2.65 -19.91 -6.50
N LYS A 51 3.87 -20.21 -6.95
CA LYS A 51 4.79 -21.10 -6.21
C LYS A 51 5.20 -20.52 -4.86
N THR A 52 5.36 -19.20 -4.78
CA THR A 52 5.62 -18.51 -3.50
C THR A 52 4.43 -18.64 -2.56
N ILE A 53 3.21 -18.45 -3.07
CA ILE A 53 1.97 -18.61 -2.30
C ILE A 53 1.86 -20.05 -1.79
N ASP A 54 2.01 -21.05 -2.67
CA ASP A 54 1.93 -22.48 -2.31
C ASP A 54 2.97 -22.85 -1.23
N ALA A 55 4.21 -22.38 -1.36
CA ALA A 55 5.27 -22.67 -0.40
C ALA A 55 5.08 -21.94 0.94
N ARG A 56 4.57 -20.70 0.92
CA ARG A 56 4.21 -19.97 2.15
C ARG A 56 3.06 -20.65 2.86
N LYS A 57 2.04 -21.07 2.13
CA LYS A 57 0.94 -21.89 2.65
C LYS A 57 1.47 -23.17 3.30
N ALA A 58 2.35 -23.91 2.62
CA ALA A 58 2.96 -25.12 3.15
C ALA A 58 3.76 -24.86 4.44
N PHE A 59 4.52 -23.76 4.50
CA PHE A 59 5.25 -23.36 5.70
C PHE A 59 4.31 -23.02 6.86
N LEU A 60 3.26 -22.21 6.64
CA LEU A 60 2.33 -21.85 7.71
C LEU A 60 1.54 -23.07 8.22
N ASN A 61 1.24 -24.04 7.34
CA ASN A 61 0.60 -25.31 7.70
C ASN A 61 1.53 -26.27 8.49
N LEU A 62 2.81 -25.92 8.72
CA LEU A 62 3.62 -26.64 9.71
C LEU A 62 3.14 -26.38 11.14
N CYS A 63 2.41 -25.27 11.37
CA CYS A 63 1.78 -25.01 12.64
C CYS A 63 0.56 -25.95 12.84
N PRO A 64 0.50 -26.73 13.92
CA PRO A 64 -0.62 -27.64 14.18
C PRO A 64 -1.85 -26.84 14.63
N ILE A 65 -2.65 -26.38 13.66
CA ILE A 65 -3.96 -25.79 13.90
C ILE A 65 -4.96 -26.93 14.03
N GLN A 66 -5.85 -26.86 15.03
CA GLN A 66 -6.93 -27.84 15.15
C GLN A 66 -7.80 -27.76 13.90
N ASN A 67 -7.94 -28.88 13.19
CA ASN A 67 -8.77 -28.99 11.99
C ASN A 67 -10.16 -29.52 12.36
N ASP A 68 -10.77 -28.95 13.41
CA ASP A 68 -12.18 -29.25 13.69
C ASP A 68 -13.07 -28.50 12.69
N THR A 69 -14.30 -28.98 12.53
CA THR A 69 -15.30 -28.40 11.63
C THR A 69 -16.07 -27.24 12.23
N ASN A 70 -15.64 -26.77 13.42
CA ASN A 70 -16.22 -25.60 14.05
C ASN A 70 -15.90 -24.33 13.24
N VAL A 71 -16.74 -23.30 13.37
CA VAL A 71 -16.64 -22.08 12.54
C VAL A 71 -15.33 -21.32 12.81
N GLU A 72 -14.86 -21.31 14.05
CA GLU A 72 -13.65 -20.57 14.47
C GLU A 72 -12.39 -21.13 13.81
N ASP A 73 -12.25 -22.46 13.78
CA ASP A 73 -11.13 -23.16 13.15
C ASP A 73 -11.17 -23.02 11.63
N LEU A 74 -12.37 -23.04 11.02
CA LEU A 74 -12.52 -22.78 9.57
C LEU A 74 -12.08 -21.35 9.19
N VAL A 75 -12.39 -20.36 10.02
CA VAL A 75 -11.98 -18.96 9.78
C VAL A 75 -10.47 -18.81 10.00
N LEU A 76 -9.89 -19.44 11.02
CA LEU A 76 -8.43 -19.44 11.23
C LEU A 76 -7.71 -20.16 10.08
N LYS A 77 -8.28 -21.26 9.59
CA LYS A 77 -7.77 -21.98 8.43
C LYS A 77 -7.78 -21.11 7.19
N ASN A 78 -8.84 -20.35 6.93
CA ASN A 78 -8.87 -19.39 5.80
C ASN A 78 -7.76 -18.33 5.90
N LEU A 79 -7.49 -17.81 7.10
CA LEU A 79 -6.36 -16.89 7.32
C LEU A 79 -5.04 -17.52 6.84
N VAL A 80 -4.78 -18.74 7.29
CA VAL A 80 -3.50 -19.44 7.09
C VAL A 80 -3.33 -19.96 5.67
N ASP A 81 -4.41 -20.40 5.04
CA ASP A 81 -4.39 -21.06 3.75
C ASP A 81 -4.52 -20.09 2.58
N ASP A 82 -5.23 -18.99 2.75
CA ASP A 82 -5.65 -18.13 1.63
C ASP A 82 -5.18 -16.68 1.81
N VAL A 83 -5.37 -16.12 3.00
CA VAL A 83 -5.11 -14.69 3.24
C VAL A 83 -3.62 -14.41 3.46
N LEU A 84 -2.99 -15.04 4.47
CA LEU A 84 -1.59 -14.78 4.80
C LEU A 84 -0.64 -15.14 3.64
N PRO A 85 -0.73 -16.31 2.98
CA PRO A 85 0.20 -16.66 1.91
C PRO A 85 0.19 -15.70 0.72
N SER A 86 -0.95 -15.06 0.46
CA SER A 86 -1.17 -14.12 -0.64
C SER A 86 -0.96 -12.65 -0.26
N SER A 87 -0.76 -12.37 1.03
CA SER A 87 -0.65 -11.01 1.56
C SER A 87 0.77 -10.66 1.99
N ASP A 88 1.15 -9.40 1.78
CA ASP A 88 2.29 -8.79 2.47
C ASP A 88 1.77 -7.57 3.24
N PRO A 89 1.62 -7.66 4.57
CA PRO A 89 1.01 -6.57 5.32
C PRO A 89 1.83 -5.27 5.29
N ARG A 90 3.11 -5.32 4.92
CA ARG A 90 3.93 -4.12 4.71
C ARG A 90 3.39 -3.27 3.55
N GLN A 91 2.74 -3.93 2.59
CA GLN A 91 2.10 -3.29 1.44
C GLN A 91 0.73 -2.69 1.76
N CYS A 92 0.21 -2.92 2.97
CA CYS A 92 -1.07 -2.39 3.44
C CYS A 92 -0.89 -1.16 4.36
N THR A 93 0.28 -0.52 4.31
CA THR A 93 0.60 0.67 5.11
C THR A 93 0.44 1.95 4.29
N PRO A 94 0.06 3.09 4.90
CA PRO A 94 0.04 4.39 4.24
C PRO A 94 1.33 4.72 3.49
N ASN A 95 2.50 4.42 4.08
CA ASN A 95 3.80 4.65 3.46
C ASN A 95 3.92 3.89 2.13
N TYR A 96 3.58 2.61 2.09
CA TYR A 96 3.63 1.85 0.85
C TYR A 96 2.55 2.31 -0.14
N LEU A 97 1.31 2.51 0.31
CA LEU A 97 0.20 2.89 -0.55
C LEU A 97 0.43 4.26 -1.23
N ASN A 98 1.07 5.20 -0.54
CA ASN A 98 1.49 6.49 -1.11
C ASN A 98 2.64 6.41 -2.13
N THR A 99 3.24 5.24 -2.34
CA THR A 99 4.18 5.01 -3.45
C THR A 99 3.52 4.41 -4.68
N GLN A 100 2.26 3.97 -4.56
CA GLN A 100 1.52 3.35 -5.65
C GLN A 100 0.95 4.42 -6.58
N VAL A 101 1.76 4.85 -7.56
CA VAL A 101 1.35 5.85 -8.55
C VAL A 101 0.61 5.20 -9.70
N GLU A 102 -0.62 5.65 -9.94
CA GLU A 102 -1.39 5.30 -11.13
C GLU A 102 -1.08 6.30 -12.26
N THR A 103 -0.83 5.78 -13.46
CA THR A 103 -0.53 6.59 -14.63
C THR A 103 -1.57 6.38 -15.72
N LYS A 104 -1.98 7.47 -16.36
CA LYS A 104 -2.91 7.46 -17.49
C LYS A 104 -2.35 8.30 -18.63
N ARG A 105 -2.53 7.86 -19.88
CA ARG A 105 -2.24 8.72 -21.04
C ARG A 105 -3.21 9.90 -21.06
N SER A 106 -2.68 11.08 -21.30
CA SER A 106 -3.42 12.33 -21.39
C SER A 106 -2.82 13.17 -22.50
N TYR A 107 -3.61 13.94 -23.23
CA TYR A 107 -3.10 14.84 -24.26
C TYR A 107 -3.28 16.27 -23.77
N SER A 108 -2.36 16.71 -22.91
CA SER A 108 -2.35 18.07 -22.37
C SER A 108 -1.13 18.83 -22.87
N THR A 109 -1.22 20.16 -22.89
CA THR A 109 -0.08 21.05 -23.14
C THR A 109 1.09 20.81 -22.17
N PHE A 110 0.82 20.18 -21.03
CA PHE A 110 1.77 19.95 -19.95
C PHE A 110 2.37 18.54 -19.91
N GLY A 111 2.08 17.71 -20.92
CA GLY A 111 2.62 16.37 -21.05
C GLY A 111 1.62 15.35 -21.56
N ILE A 112 2.16 14.21 -22.00
CA ILE A 112 1.40 13.09 -22.57
C ILE A 112 0.89 12.08 -21.51
N MET A 113 1.24 12.32 -20.24
CA MET A 113 0.90 11.46 -19.11
C MET A 113 0.24 12.27 -18.00
N SER A 114 -0.58 11.60 -17.22
CA SER A 114 -1.12 12.11 -15.97
C SER A 114 -0.96 11.07 -14.86
N TYR A 115 -0.88 11.56 -13.63
CA TYR A 115 -0.46 10.81 -12.46
C TYR A 115 -1.41 11.08 -11.30
N ARG A 116 -1.63 10.07 -10.47
CA ARG A 116 -2.24 10.23 -9.14
C ARG A 116 -1.70 9.14 -8.21
N ILE A 117 -1.86 9.32 -6.91
CA ILE A 117 -1.74 8.19 -5.99
C ILE A 117 -2.96 7.30 -6.18
N ASN A 118 -2.74 6.01 -6.40
CA ASN A 118 -3.79 5.03 -6.62
C ASN A 118 -4.79 5.05 -5.44
N PRO A 119 -6.07 5.39 -5.69
CA PRO A 119 -7.09 5.44 -4.65
C PRO A 119 -7.60 4.05 -4.25
N ASN A 120 -7.23 3.01 -5.00
CA ASN A 120 -7.70 1.65 -4.78
C ASN A 120 -6.66 0.87 -3.98
N MET A 121 -7.00 0.50 -2.75
CA MET A 121 -6.21 -0.42 -1.96
C MET A 121 -6.30 -1.83 -2.55
N PRO A 122 -5.21 -2.61 -2.62
CA PRO A 122 -5.25 -3.96 -3.15
C PRO A 122 -6.21 -4.89 -2.38
N ASN A 123 -6.88 -5.80 -3.09
CA ASN A 123 -7.85 -6.73 -2.48
C ASN A 123 -7.25 -7.60 -1.36
N PHE A 124 -5.99 -8.01 -1.46
CA PHE A 124 -5.33 -8.77 -0.40
C PHE A 124 -5.21 -7.96 0.90
N CYS A 125 -5.04 -6.63 0.82
CA CYS A 125 -5.05 -5.77 2.00
C CYS A 125 -6.45 -5.69 2.61
N HIS A 126 -7.51 -5.65 1.80
CA HIS A 126 -8.87 -5.74 2.33
C HIS A 126 -9.14 -7.08 3.01
N ALA A 127 -8.71 -8.19 2.40
CA ALA A 127 -8.86 -9.52 2.98
C ALA A 127 -8.09 -9.64 4.29
N LEU A 128 -6.86 -9.11 4.34
CA LEU A 128 -6.04 -9.11 5.54
C LEU A 128 -6.62 -8.24 6.65
N ILE A 129 -6.90 -6.95 6.38
CA ILE A 129 -7.31 -5.96 7.38
C ILE A 129 -8.66 -6.33 8.02
N ASN A 130 -9.59 -6.87 7.23
CA ASN A 130 -10.93 -7.20 7.70
C ASN A 130 -11.05 -8.64 8.21
N HIS A 131 -9.94 -9.39 8.31
CA HIS A 131 -9.99 -10.76 8.78
C HIS A 131 -10.19 -10.81 10.30
N ALA A 132 -11.06 -11.73 10.77
CA ALA A 132 -11.46 -11.84 12.18
C ALA A 132 -10.31 -12.05 13.18
N TYR A 133 -9.20 -12.63 12.71
CA TYR A 133 -8.02 -12.94 13.51
C TYR A 133 -6.86 -11.94 13.33
N THR A 134 -7.14 -10.74 12.80
CA THR A 134 -6.11 -9.72 12.58
C THR A 134 -6.47 -8.38 13.22
N ASP A 135 -5.48 -7.55 13.53
CA ASP A 135 -5.65 -6.29 14.26
C ASP A 135 -5.16 -5.05 13.47
N TYR A 136 -5.06 -5.16 12.14
CA TYR A 136 -4.52 -4.09 11.31
C TYR A 136 -5.42 -2.85 11.28
N LYS A 137 -4.80 -1.67 11.37
CA LYS A 137 -5.48 -0.40 11.13
C LYS A 137 -5.79 -0.23 9.64
N THR A 138 -7.01 0.15 9.32
CA THR A 138 -7.45 0.44 7.95
C THR A 138 -6.95 1.82 7.48
N PRO A 139 -6.06 1.90 6.47
CA PRO A 139 -5.69 3.18 5.87
C PRO A 139 -6.89 3.84 5.18
N LYS A 140 -6.95 5.17 5.23
CA LYS A 140 -7.99 5.98 4.58
C LYS A 140 -7.39 6.87 3.50
N TYR A 141 -8.06 6.93 2.35
CA TYR A 141 -7.69 7.83 1.26
C TYR A 141 -8.34 9.20 1.46
N LYS A 142 -7.56 10.28 1.44
CA LYS A 142 -8.02 11.67 1.68
C LYS A 142 -7.86 12.62 0.48
N CYS A 143 -7.18 12.19 -0.57
CA CYS A 143 -7.02 13.01 -1.78
C CYS A 143 -8.30 13.02 -2.62
N THR A 144 -8.41 13.97 -3.55
CA THR A 144 -9.54 14.10 -4.48
C THR A 144 -9.65 12.93 -5.46
N GLY A 145 -8.55 12.21 -5.70
CA GLY A 145 -8.46 11.15 -6.70
C GLY A 145 -8.36 11.66 -8.14
N GLU A 146 -8.23 12.97 -8.35
CA GLU A 146 -8.04 13.57 -9.68
C GLU A 146 -6.65 13.21 -10.23
N PHE A 147 -6.53 13.22 -11.56
CA PHE A 147 -5.25 13.05 -12.25
C PHE A 147 -4.59 14.41 -12.47
N TYR A 148 -3.32 14.51 -12.13
CA TYR A 148 -2.47 15.68 -12.39
C TYR A 148 -1.59 15.41 -13.61
N ASN A 149 -1.41 16.40 -14.49
CA ASN A 149 -0.53 16.22 -15.64
C ASN A 149 0.96 16.13 -15.22
N SER A 150 1.84 15.76 -16.15
CA SER A 150 3.28 15.60 -15.86
C SER A 150 3.93 16.81 -15.17
N LEU A 151 3.59 18.03 -15.57
CA LEU A 151 4.15 19.24 -14.99
C LEU A 151 3.59 19.50 -13.59
N GLU A 152 2.27 19.46 -13.42
CA GLU A 152 1.62 19.64 -12.12
C GLU A 152 2.10 18.60 -11.10
N TRP A 153 2.24 17.35 -11.53
CA TRP A 153 2.79 16.28 -10.71
C TRP A 153 4.22 16.57 -10.28
N LYS A 154 5.09 17.03 -11.20
CA LYS A 154 6.47 17.40 -10.88
C LYS A 154 6.53 18.55 -9.88
N LEU A 155 5.67 19.56 -10.04
CA LEU A 155 5.61 20.74 -9.18
C LEU A 155 4.91 20.47 -7.84
N SER A 156 4.17 19.37 -7.71
CA SER A 156 3.23 19.13 -6.59
C SER A 156 2.25 20.30 -6.40
N ALA A 157 1.84 20.90 -7.51
CA ALA A 157 0.92 22.01 -7.54
C ALA A 157 0.10 21.99 -8.83
N LYS A 158 -1.20 22.25 -8.71
CA LYS A 158 -2.09 22.48 -9.84
C LYS A 158 -1.80 23.86 -10.44
N LEU A 159 -1.84 23.97 -11.77
CA LEU A 159 -1.58 25.23 -12.45
C LEU A 159 -2.91 25.89 -12.82
N GLN A 160 -3.27 26.94 -12.09
CA GLN A 160 -4.46 27.74 -12.40
C GLN A 160 -4.05 28.94 -13.26
N LEU A 161 -4.62 29.05 -14.46
CA LEU A 161 -4.37 30.19 -15.36
C LEU A 161 -4.86 31.49 -14.70
N ILE A 162 -4.01 32.52 -14.75
CA ILE A 162 -4.27 33.86 -14.19
C ILE A 162 -3.84 34.96 -15.18
N THR A 163 -4.19 36.20 -14.87
CA THR A 163 -3.71 37.37 -15.63
C THR A 163 -2.26 37.69 -15.29
N GLN A 164 -1.57 38.40 -16.19
CA GLN A 164 -0.20 38.87 -15.93
C GLN A 164 -0.11 39.74 -14.67
N GLN A 165 -1.07 40.65 -14.46
CA GLN A 165 -1.10 41.51 -13.28
C GLN A 165 -1.20 40.69 -11.97
N ALA A 166 -2.01 39.63 -11.97
CA ALA A 166 -2.11 38.73 -10.82
C ALA A 166 -0.84 37.87 -10.64
N TYR A 167 -0.11 37.57 -11.72
CA TYR A 167 1.15 36.83 -11.64
C TYR A 167 2.29 37.66 -11.06
N GLU A 168 2.33 38.94 -11.41
CA GLU A 168 3.34 39.89 -10.92
C GLU A 168 3.20 40.17 -9.42
N SER A 169 2.01 39.99 -8.85
CA SER A 169 1.77 40.14 -7.40
C SER A 169 2.08 38.89 -6.58
N LEU A 170 2.34 37.73 -7.21
CA LEU A 170 2.71 36.49 -6.53
C LEU A 170 4.22 36.38 -6.32
N SER A 171 4.62 35.65 -5.28
CA SER A 171 6.02 35.26 -5.08
C SER A 171 6.47 34.18 -6.08
N ASP A 172 7.79 34.07 -6.29
CA ASP A 172 8.38 33.13 -7.26
C ASP A 172 8.01 31.66 -7.01
N ASP A 173 7.89 31.27 -5.75
CA ASP A 173 7.47 29.92 -5.36
C ASP A 173 6.00 29.64 -5.69
N GLN A 174 5.14 30.66 -5.70
CA GLN A 174 3.70 30.55 -5.96
C GLN A 174 3.31 30.69 -7.44
N ARG A 175 4.24 31.08 -8.31
CA ARG A 175 3.93 31.41 -9.71
C ARG A 175 4.67 30.53 -10.71
N TYR A 176 4.06 30.27 -11.85
CA TYR A 176 4.66 29.54 -12.96
C TYR A 176 4.28 30.19 -14.29
N MET A 177 5.18 30.19 -15.28
CA MET A 177 4.94 30.81 -16.58
C MET A 177 5.39 29.85 -17.69
N ILE A 178 4.61 29.82 -18.77
CA ILE A 178 4.93 29.00 -19.95
C ILE A 178 4.99 29.92 -21.15
N SER A 179 6.12 29.85 -21.87
CA SER A 179 6.28 30.55 -23.15
C SER A 179 5.58 29.78 -24.25
N ARG A 180 4.87 30.49 -25.11
CA ARG A 180 4.25 29.98 -26.34
C ARG A 180 4.51 30.93 -27.50
N THR A 181 4.61 30.40 -28.71
CA THR A 181 4.77 31.19 -29.92
C THR A 181 3.44 31.85 -30.30
N CYS A 182 3.48 33.14 -30.66
CA CYS A 182 2.34 33.89 -31.15
C CYS A 182 2.77 34.75 -32.36
N GLY A 183 2.76 34.12 -33.54
CA GLY A 183 3.38 34.67 -34.74
C GLY A 183 4.90 34.76 -34.56
N ASP A 184 5.48 35.93 -34.87
CA ASP A 184 6.92 36.18 -34.74
C ASP A 184 7.35 36.60 -33.31
N ARG A 185 6.43 36.53 -32.34
CA ARG A 185 6.68 36.93 -30.94
C ARG A 185 6.51 35.76 -29.98
N ASN A 186 7.15 35.88 -28.83
CA ASN A 186 6.86 35.02 -27.68
C ASN A 186 5.73 35.65 -26.85
N CYS A 187 4.70 34.85 -26.59
CA CYS A 187 3.65 35.15 -25.63
C CYS A 187 3.82 34.25 -24.40
N TYR A 188 3.24 34.65 -23.28
CA TYR A 188 3.34 33.92 -22.03
C TYR A 188 1.96 33.64 -21.47
N ASP A 189 1.76 32.40 -21.02
CA ASP A 189 0.64 32.04 -20.18
C ASP A 189 1.11 32.01 -18.72
N TYR A 190 0.38 32.69 -17.86
CA TYR A 190 0.73 32.89 -16.46
C TYR A 190 -0.15 32.04 -15.55
N TYR A 191 0.46 31.37 -14.57
CA TYR A 191 -0.23 30.44 -13.69
C TYR A 191 0.09 30.72 -12.22
N GLN A 192 -0.93 30.58 -11.38
CA GLN A 192 -0.79 30.39 -9.95
C GLN A 192 -0.60 28.89 -9.66
N LYS A 193 0.39 28.56 -8.83
CA LYS A 193 0.59 27.22 -8.30
C LYS A 193 -0.33 27.04 -7.09
N ILE A 194 -1.24 26.07 -7.17
CA ILE A 194 -2.08 25.64 -6.05
C ILE A 194 -1.51 24.33 -5.52
N PRO A 195 -0.79 24.33 -4.38
CA PRO A 195 -0.14 23.14 -3.87
C PRO A 195 -1.13 22.00 -3.60
N PHE A 196 -0.69 20.77 -3.85
CA PHE A 196 -1.39 19.58 -3.39
C PHE A 196 -0.41 18.60 -2.75
N THR A 197 -0.93 17.73 -1.87
CA THR A 197 -0.13 16.67 -1.25
C THR A 197 -0.21 15.37 -2.05
N LYS A 198 0.90 14.63 -2.07
CA LYS A 198 0.96 13.25 -2.56
C LYS A 198 0.84 12.22 -1.43
N GLU A 199 0.67 12.68 -0.19
CA GLU A 199 0.36 11.84 0.95
C GLU A 199 -1.17 11.66 1.02
N CYS A 200 -1.69 10.71 0.26
CA CYS A 200 -3.11 10.47 0.10
C CYS A 200 -3.68 9.40 1.03
N TRP A 201 -2.88 8.44 1.43
CA TRP A 201 -3.22 7.42 2.41
C TRP A 201 -2.69 7.82 3.79
N THR A 202 -3.52 7.72 4.83
CA THR A 202 -3.13 7.89 6.25
C THR A 202 -3.85 6.87 7.12
N TYR A 203 -3.40 6.69 8.37
CA TYR A 203 -4.19 6.01 9.40
C TYR A 203 -5.27 6.93 9.97
#